data_AF-A0A917TG33-F1
#
_entry.id   AF-A0A917TG33-F1
#
_cell.length_a   1.000
_cell.length_b   1.000
_cell.length_c   1.000
_cell.angle_alpha   90.00
_cell.angle_beta   90.00
_cell.angle_gamma   90.00
#
_symmetry.space_group_name_H-M   'P 1'
#
loop_
_entity.id
_entity.type
_entity.pdbx_description
1 polymer ?
#
loop_
_entity_poly.entity_id
_entity_poly.type
_entity_poly.pdbx_seq_one_letter_code
_entity_poly.pdbx_strand_id
1 'polypeptide(L)'
;MIGMTVQALRAGGGVDRCLTLLGEELTAYIAGAASVSEFQRWRADRRHRREIDERLRGAADVAETFARANRLGAAAGWLREVGAAGVAGRSPARLLREATGEAVKRVVDAAERFTRR
;
A
#
# COMPACT_ATOMS: atom_id res chain seq x y z
N MET A 1 19.01 15.41 -8.41
CA MET A 1 17.86 16.11 -7.78
C MET A 1 16.89 15.05 -7.20
N ILE A 2 17.30 14.31 -6.16
CA ILE A 2 16.57 13.10 -5.66
C ILE A 2 16.04 13.30 -4.21
N GLY A 3 16.26 14.48 -3.61
CA GLY A 3 15.91 14.75 -2.21
C GLY A 3 14.44 15.08 -1.94
N MET A 4 13.67 15.56 -2.93
CA MET A 4 12.33 16.10 -2.67
C MET A 4 11.24 15.03 -2.51
N THR A 5 11.40 13.84 -3.10
CA THR A 5 10.36 12.80 -3.07
C THR A 5 10.22 12.18 -1.68
N VAL A 6 11.32 11.97 -0.95
CA VAL A 6 11.27 11.33 0.38
C VAL A 6 10.70 12.26 1.46
N GLN A 7 10.89 13.57 1.34
CA GLN A 7 10.41 14.56 2.31
C GLN A 7 8.90 14.83 2.15
N ALA A 8 8.39 14.88 0.91
CA ALA A 8 6.95 14.97 0.63
C ALA A 8 6.18 13.71 1.10
N LEU A 9 6.81 12.53 1.00
CA LEU A 9 6.26 11.29 1.50
C LEU A 9 6.05 11.30 3.02
N ARG A 10 6.87 12.03 3.80
CA ARG A 10 6.79 12.09 5.27
C ARG A 10 5.73 13.04 5.84
N ALA A 11 5.21 13.98 5.05
CA ALA A 11 4.26 15.00 5.52
C ALA A 11 2.78 14.67 5.25
N GLY A 12 2.49 13.79 4.27
CA GLY A 12 1.13 13.32 3.98
C GLY A 12 0.73 12.13 4.85
N GLY A 13 -0.56 12.01 5.17
CA GLY A 13 -1.10 10.82 5.84
C GLY A 13 -0.89 9.56 4.99
N GLY A 14 -1.09 8.37 5.59
CA GLY A 14 -0.89 7.08 4.91
C GLY A 14 -1.63 6.98 3.57
N VAL A 15 -2.82 7.59 3.49
CA VAL A 15 -3.61 7.76 2.26
C VAL A 15 -2.86 8.50 1.14
N ASP A 16 -2.35 9.71 1.39
CA ASP A 16 -1.79 10.56 0.33
C ASP A 16 -0.47 9.97 -0.20
N ARG A 17 0.27 9.30 0.70
CA ARG A 17 1.43 8.49 0.34
C ARG A 17 1.05 7.35 -0.61
N CYS A 18 0.05 6.56 -0.25
CA CYS A 18 -0.39 5.43 -1.10
C CYS A 18 -0.91 5.91 -2.45
N LEU A 19 -1.69 7.00 -2.48
CA LEU A 19 -2.19 7.58 -3.72
C LEU A 19 -1.06 7.95 -4.69
N THR A 20 -0.02 8.60 -4.16
CA THR A 20 1.13 9.02 -4.96
C THR A 20 1.92 7.82 -5.48
N LEU A 21 2.07 6.77 -4.67
CA LEU A 21 2.97 5.66 -4.95
C LEU A 21 2.33 4.49 -5.70
N LEU A 22 1.06 4.22 -5.42
CA LEU A 22 0.33 3.03 -5.86
C LEU A 22 -0.73 3.34 -6.90
N GLY A 23 -1.10 4.63 -7.01
CA GLY A 23 -2.23 5.09 -7.80
C GLY A 23 -3.56 4.95 -7.06
N GLU A 24 -4.57 5.61 -7.61
CA GLU A 24 -5.87 5.75 -6.98
C GLU A 24 -6.64 4.44 -6.86
N GLU A 25 -6.70 3.65 -7.94
CA GLU A 25 -7.44 2.39 -7.96
C GLU A 25 -6.90 1.36 -6.98
N LEU A 26 -5.58 1.19 -6.92
CA LEU A 26 -4.95 0.23 -6.00
C LEU A 26 -5.10 0.67 -4.55
N THR A 27 -4.99 1.97 -4.30
CA THR A 27 -5.20 2.54 -2.97
C THR A 27 -6.65 2.33 -2.51
N ALA A 28 -7.63 2.65 -3.38
CA ALA A 28 -9.05 2.42 -3.10
C ALA A 28 -9.34 0.93 -2.83
N TYR A 29 -8.77 0.04 -3.63
CA TYR A 29 -8.92 -1.39 -3.47
C TYR A 29 -8.39 -1.89 -2.12
N ILE A 30 -7.17 -1.48 -1.71
CA ILE A 30 -6.55 -1.90 -0.45
C ILE A 30 -7.28 -1.27 0.75
N ALA A 31 -7.74 -0.03 0.62
CA ALA A 31 -8.56 0.64 1.64
C ALA A 31 -9.91 -0.08 1.91
N GLY A 32 -10.29 -1.03 1.06
CA GLY A 32 -11.51 -1.83 1.20
C GLY A 32 -12.71 -1.27 0.45
N ALA A 33 -12.55 -0.18 -0.30
CA ALA A 33 -13.63 0.38 -1.09
C ALA A 33 -14.05 -0.58 -2.21
N ALA A 34 -15.34 -0.56 -2.55
CA ALA A 34 -15.92 -1.23 -3.71
C ALA A 34 -15.70 -0.42 -5.00
N SER A 35 -15.45 0.88 -4.90
CA SER A 35 -15.15 1.75 -6.05
C SER A 35 -14.25 2.93 -5.67
N VAL A 36 -13.60 3.53 -6.67
CA VAL A 36 -12.82 4.77 -6.51
C VAL A 36 -13.72 5.91 -6.01
N SER A 37 -14.94 6.03 -6.51
CA SER A 37 -15.90 7.06 -6.07
C SER A 37 -16.28 6.91 -4.59
N GLU A 38 -16.45 5.67 -4.11
CA GLU A 38 -16.66 5.42 -2.69
C GLU A 38 -15.45 5.82 -1.85
N PHE A 39 -14.25 5.44 -2.29
CA PHE A 39 -13.01 5.83 -1.62
C PHE A 39 -12.85 7.35 -1.53
N GLN A 40 -13.15 8.08 -2.61
CA GLN A 40 -13.13 9.55 -2.63
C GLN A 40 -14.12 10.15 -1.61
N ARG A 41 -15.33 9.59 -1.48
CA ARG A 41 -16.29 10.00 -0.45
C ARG A 41 -15.75 9.74 0.96
N TRP A 42 -15.14 8.59 1.21
CA TRP A 42 -14.55 8.29 2.52
C TRP A 42 -13.38 9.21 2.86
N ARG A 43 -12.57 9.61 1.88
CA ARG A 43 -11.48 10.59 2.10
C ARG A 43 -12.01 11.97 2.52
N ALA A 44 -13.17 12.37 2.01
CA ALA A 44 -13.84 13.61 2.39
C ALA A 44 -14.48 13.52 3.79
N ASP A 45 -14.81 12.31 4.27
CA ASP A 45 -15.41 12.08 5.58
C ASP A 45 -14.35 11.74 6.65
N ARG A 46 -14.19 12.62 7.64
CA ARG A 46 -13.26 12.43 8.75
C ARG A 46 -13.52 11.17 9.59
N ARG A 47 -14.75 10.65 9.59
CA ARG A 47 -15.13 9.46 10.38
C ARG A 47 -14.42 8.19 9.89
N HIS A 48 -14.23 8.08 8.58
CA HIS A 48 -13.63 6.90 7.95
C HIS A 48 -12.09 6.99 7.87
N ARG A 49 -11.53 8.17 8.11
CA ARG A 49 -10.10 8.45 7.89
C ARG A 49 -9.17 7.53 8.70
N ARG A 50 -9.48 7.30 9.98
CA ARG A 50 -8.67 6.44 10.84
C ARG A 50 -8.65 4.99 10.34
N GLU A 51 -9.81 4.46 9.97
CA GLU A 51 -9.95 3.08 9.49
C GLU A 51 -9.23 2.88 8.15
N ILE A 52 -9.32 3.86 7.25
CA ILE A 52 -8.59 3.87 6.00
C ILE A 52 -7.07 3.94 6.25
N ASP A 53 -6.61 4.84 7.11
CA ASP A 53 -5.18 4.99 7.43
C ASP A 53 -4.61 3.70 8.04
N GLU A 54 -5.38 3.02 8.92
CA GLU A 54 -4.99 1.73 9.50
C GLU A 54 -4.85 0.64 8.43
N ARG A 55 -5.78 0.56 7.47
CA ARG A 55 -5.71 -0.42 6.36
C ARG A 55 -4.56 -0.12 5.40
N LEU A 56 -4.33 1.16 5.09
CA LEU A 56 -3.31 1.58 4.14
C LEU A 56 -1.91 1.58 4.73
N ARG A 57 -1.76 1.49 6.05
CA ARG A 57 -0.45 1.44 6.71
C ARG A 57 0.45 0.34 6.15
N GLY A 58 -0.08 -0.87 5.98
CA GLY A 58 0.68 -1.98 5.39
C GLY A 58 1.12 -1.72 3.94
N ALA A 59 0.26 -1.07 3.15
CA ALA A 59 0.60 -0.71 1.77
C ALA A 59 1.68 0.39 1.72
N ALA A 60 1.62 1.35 2.64
CA ALA A 60 2.65 2.38 2.79
C ALA A 60 4.00 1.78 3.21
N ASP A 61 4.00 0.81 4.13
CA ASP A 61 5.21 0.10 4.57
C ASP A 61 5.83 -0.71 3.42
N VAL A 62 5.02 -1.42 2.63
CA VAL A 62 5.49 -2.10 1.40
C VAL A 62 6.11 -1.10 0.43
N ALA A 63 5.42 0.01 0.15
CA ALA A 63 5.92 1.01 -0.79
C ALA A 63 7.23 1.65 -0.30
N GLU A 64 7.37 1.86 1.01
CA GLU A 64 8.61 2.35 1.62
C GLU A 64 9.75 1.33 1.49
N THR A 65 9.48 0.04 1.68
CA THR A 65 10.46 -1.04 1.46
C THR A 65 10.98 -1.05 0.02
N PHE A 66 10.09 -0.93 -0.97
CA PHE A 66 10.49 -0.82 -2.38
C PHE A 66 11.24 0.49 -2.66
N ALA A 67 10.85 1.61 -2.04
CA ALA A 67 11.55 2.89 -2.18
C ALA A 67 12.98 2.82 -1.64
N ARG A 68 13.19 2.23 -0.45
CA ARG A 68 14.53 2.05 0.16
C ARG A 68 15.45 1.20 -0.71
N ALA A 69 14.90 0.28 -1.49
CA ALA A 69 15.62 -0.54 -2.45
C ALA A 69 15.78 0.11 -3.84
N ASN A 70 15.37 1.37 -4.03
CA ASN A 70 15.32 2.06 -5.34
C ASN A 70 14.48 1.33 -6.40
N ARG A 71 13.48 0.54 -5.97
CA ARG A 71 12.59 -0.26 -6.83
C ARG A 71 11.14 0.19 -6.76
N LEU A 72 10.89 1.44 -6.38
CA LEU A 72 9.54 1.98 -6.16
C LEU A 72 8.57 1.71 -7.34
N GLY A 73 9.05 1.80 -8.58
CA GLY A 73 8.24 1.51 -9.78
C GLY A 73 7.73 0.07 -9.87
N ALA A 74 8.34 -0.88 -9.16
CA ALA A 74 7.90 -2.27 -9.11
C ALA A 74 6.85 -2.54 -8.03
N ALA A 75 6.66 -1.63 -7.05
CA ALA A 75 5.81 -1.87 -5.89
C ALA A 75 4.35 -2.14 -6.28
N ALA A 76 3.79 -1.32 -7.16
CA ALA A 76 2.41 -1.43 -7.60
C ALA A 76 2.15 -2.69 -8.45
N GLY A 77 3.16 -3.15 -9.21
CA GLY A 77 3.09 -4.42 -9.96
C GLY A 77 3.16 -5.62 -9.01
N TRP A 78 4.12 -5.63 -8.10
CA TRP A 78 4.30 -6.68 -7.10
C TRP A 78 3.06 -6.84 -6.20
N LEU A 79 2.43 -5.73 -5.78
CA LEU A 79 1.19 -5.78 -5.00
C LEU A 79 0.03 -6.47 -5.73
N ARG A 80 0.03 -6.44 -7.07
CA ARG A 80 -1.01 -7.10 -7.90
C ARG A 80 -0.63 -8.53 -8.28
N GLU A 81 0.64 -8.89 -8.22
CA GLU A 81 1.14 -10.20 -8.62
C GLU A 81 0.65 -11.31 -7.69
N VAL A 82 0.00 -12.33 -8.26
CA VAL A 82 -0.55 -13.46 -7.51
C VAL A 82 0.59 -14.35 -7.03
N GLY A 83 0.59 -14.70 -5.73
CA GLY A 83 1.62 -15.55 -5.14
C GLY A 83 2.88 -14.82 -4.69
N ALA A 84 3.03 -13.52 -4.99
CA ALA A 84 4.24 -12.75 -4.70
C ALA A 84 4.56 -12.64 -3.20
N ALA A 85 3.53 -12.70 -2.34
CA ALA A 85 3.69 -12.75 -0.88
C ALA A 85 3.92 -14.17 -0.31
N GLY A 86 4.11 -15.18 -1.17
CA GLY A 86 4.22 -16.59 -0.75
C GLY A 86 2.90 -17.24 -0.36
N VAL A 87 1.76 -16.64 -0.73
CA VAL A 87 0.42 -17.19 -0.51
C VAL A 87 -0.20 -17.54 -1.87
N ALA A 88 -0.39 -18.83 -2.13
CA ALA A 88 -0.95 -19.31 -3.39
C ALA A 88 -2.35 -18.71 -3.67
N GLY A 89 -2.57 -18.27 -4.91
CA GLY A 89 -3.87 -17.75 -5.37
C GLY A 89 -4.27 -16.39 -4.80
N ARG A 90 -3.41 -15.71 -4.04
CA ARG A 90 -3.68 -14.35 -3.52
C ARG A 90 -2.55 -13.38 -3.87
N SER A 91 -2.93 -12.17 -4.27
CA SER A 91 -1.99 -11.06 -4.43
C SER A 91 -1.75 -10.37 -3.07
N PRO A 92 -0.59 -9.73 -2.88
CA PRO A 92 -0.33 -8.95 -1.68
C PRO A 92 -1.40 -7.87 -1.41
N ALA A 93 -1.91 -7.20 -2.45
CA ALA A 93 -2.98 -6.21 -2.30
C ALA A 93 -4.27 -6.83 -1.73
N ARG A 94 -4.62 -8.04 -2.17
CA ARG A 94 -5.78 -8.77 -1.65
C ARG A 94 -5.58 -9.13 -0.18
N LEU A 95 -4.38 -9.57 0.19
CA LEU A 95 -4.04 -9.85 1.58
C LEU A 95 -4.14 -8.59 2.44
N LEU A 96 -3.64 -7.45 1.97
CA LEU A 96 -3.74 -6.19 2.70
C LEU A 96 -5.19 -5.70 2.84
N ARG A 97 -6.04 -5.94 1.84
CA ARG A 97 -7.48 -5.61 1.90
C ARG A 97 -8.23 -6.45 2.94
N GLU A 98 -7.94 -7.75 2.98
CA GLU A 98 -8.72 -8.73 3.75
C GLU A 98 -8.21 -8.91 5.19
N ALA A 99 -6.95 -8.54 5.47
CA ALA A 99 -6.29 -8.90 6.72
C ALA A 99 -6.09 -7.73 7.68
N THR A 100 -6.03 -8.08 8.97
CA THR A 100 -5.50 -7.23 10.03
C THR A 100 -4.31 -7.91 10.70
N GLY A 101 -3.42 -7.13 11.33
CA GLY A 101 -2.32 -7.63 12.16
C GLY A 101 -1.30 -8.51 11.41
N GLU A 102 -1.18 -9.78 11.83
CA GLU A 102 -0.11 -10.70 11.40
C GLU A 102 0.01 -10.90 9.88
N ALA A 103 -1.11 -10.90 9.16
CA ALA A 103 -1.05 -11.06 7.70
C ALA A 103 -0.51 -9.81 6.99
N VAL A 104 -0.71 -8.61 7.55
CA VAL A 104 -0.06 -7.39 7.05
C VAL A 104 1.45 -7.50 7.23
N LYS A 105 1.91 -7.93 8.41
CA LYS A 105 3.33 -8.14 8.69
C LYS A 105 3.97 -9.12 7.70
N ARG A 106 3.32 -10.25 7.42
CA ARG A 106 3.81 -11.23 6.42
C ARG A 106 3.98 -10.62 5.02
N VAL A 107 3.07 -9.74 4.60
CA VAL A 107 3.18 -9.06 3.31
C VAL A 107 4.39 -8.11 3.31
N VAL A 108 4.61 -7.35 4.38
CA VAL A 108 5.79 -6.47 4.51
C VAL A 108 7.09 -7.29 4.51
N ASP A 109 7.16 -8.37 5.29
CA ASP A 109 8.32 -9.28 5.32
C ASP A 109 8.60 -9.93 3.95
N ALA A 110 7.55 -10.22 3.16
CA ALA A 110 7.69 -10.71 1.80
C ALA A 110 8.25 -9.64 0.85
N ALA A 111 7.80 -8.39 0.98
CA ALA A 111 8.35 -7.26 0.22
C ALA A 111 9.83 -7.04 0.53
N GLU A 112 10.25 -7.15 1.80
CA GLU A 112 11.66 -7.06 2.18
C GLU A 112 12.49 -8.16 1.55
N ARG A 113 12.01 -9.41 1.57
CA ARG A 113 12.71 -10.52 0.92
C ARG A 113 12.80 -10.36 -0.59
N PHE A 114 11.74 -9.86 -1.23
CA PHE A 114 11.72 -9.63 -2.67
C PHE A 114 12.71 -8.55 -3.09
N THR A 115 12.76 -7.45 -2.35
CA THR A 115 13.61 -6.30 -2.70
C THR A 115 15.11 -6.55 -2.48
N ARG A 116 15.49 -7.52 -1.64
CA ARG A 116 16.87 -7.97 -1.41
C ARG A 116 17.40 -8.97 -2.45
N ARG A 117 16.53 -9.50 -3.33
CA ARG A 117 16.91 -10.36 -4.46
C ARG A 117 17.26 -9.52 -5.68
#